data_AF-A0A1B1CNI6-F1
#
_entry.id   AF-A0A1B1CNI6-F1
#
_cell.length_a   1.000
_cell.length_b   1.000
_cell.length_c   1.000
_cell.angle_alpha   90.00
_cell.angle_beta   90.00
_cell.angle_gamma   90.00
#
_symmetry.space_group_name_H-M   'P 1'
#
loop_
_entity.id
_entity.type
_entity.pdbx_description
1 polymer ?
#
loop_
_entity_poly.entity_id
_entity_poly.type
_entity_poly.pdbx_seq_one_letter_code
_entity_poly.pdbx_strand_id
1 'polypeptide(L)'
;MASLAVTMKGQITLRRDLLTHLGVKPGERIEFDKLPGGELRVRAARPTGTIDDFIGRHAGKMKKPLTIEEMNEIAASGWAGEE
;
A
#
# COMPACT_ATOMS: atom_id res chain seq x y z
N MET A 1 -12.13 -24.55 -5.37
CA MET A 1 -11.65 -23.93 -6.62
C MET A 1 -12.71 -22.96 -7.10
N ALA A 2 -12.34 -21.70 -7.33
CA ALA A 2 -13.22 -20.76 -8.02
C ALA A 2 -12.92 -20.81 -9.52
N SER A 3 -13.96 -20.88 -10.35
CA SER A 3 -13.86 -20.84 -11.81
C SER A 3 -14.70 -19.68 -12.34
N LEU A 4 -14.19 -18.94 -13.31
CA LEU A 4 -14.83 -17.77 -13.90
C LEU A 4 -14.87 -17.96 -15.42
N ALA A 5 -16.03 -17.72 -16.03
CA ALA A 5 -16.16 -17.72 -17.48
C ALA A 5 -15.53 -16.46 -18.06
N VAL A 6 -14.86 -16.61 -19.20
CA VAL A 6 -14.37 -15.49 -20.00
C VAL A 6 -15.55 -14.87 -20.74
N THR A 7 -15.73 -13.56 -20.61
CA THR A 7 -16.75 -12.81 -21.35
C THR A 7 -16.43 -12.77 -22.84
N MET A 8 -17.40 -12.41 -23.69
CA MET A 8 -17.17 -12.24 -25.13
C MET A 8 -16.05 -11.25 -25.47
N LYS A 9 -15.76 -10.30 -24.57
CA LYS A 9 -14.68 -9.32 -24.71
C LYS A 9 -13.31 -9.85 -24.27
N GLY A 10 -13.20 -11.13 -23.88
CA GLY A 10 -11.95 -11.71 -23.38
C GLY A 10 -11.62 -11.32 -21.94
N GLN A 11 -12.59 -10.84 -21.16
CA GLN A 11 -12.37 -10.39 -19.77
C GLN A 11 -12.90 -11.41 -18.75
N ILE A 12 -12.26 -11.47 -17.58
CA ILE A 12 -12.78 -12.13 -16.38
C ILE A 12 -13.10 -11.08 -15.31
N THR A 13 -14.15 -11.30 -14.53
CA THR A 13 -14.54 -10.41 -13.43
C THR A 13 -14.27 -11.10 -12.10
N LEU A 14 -13.30 -10.59 -11.34
CA LEU A 14 -13.04 -11.05 -9.97
C LEU A 14 -14.16 -10.59 -9.05
N ARG A 15 -14.81 -11.54 -8.38
CA ARG A 15 -15.85 -11.26 -7.38
C ARG A 15 -15.24 -10.77 -6.07
N ARG A 16 -16.10 -10.24 -5.19
CA ARG A 16 -15.69 -9.58 -3.93
C ARG A 16 -14.83 -10.46 -3.03
N ASP A 17 -15.09 -11.76 -2.98
CA ASP A 17 -14.32 -12.75 -2.22
C ASP A 17 -12.87 -12.84 -2.71
N LEU A 18 -12.65 -12.93 -4.03
CA LEU A 18 -11.32 -12.97 -4.63
C LEU A 18 -10.58 -11.64 -4.47
N LEU A 19 -11.27 -10.50 -4.64
CA LEU A 19 -10.67 -9.18 -4.41
C LEU A 19 -10.23 -8.99 -2.96
N THR A 20 -11.06 -9.45 -2.00
CA THR A 20 -10.74 -9.42 -0.57
C THR A 20 -9.54 -10.30 -0.26
N HIS A 21 -9.46 -11.49 -0.86
CA HIS A 21 -8.31 -12.39 -0.70
C HIS A 21 -7.01 -11.78 -1.24
N LEU A 22 -7.08 -11.05 -2.36
CA LEU A 22 -5.94 -10.31 -2.90
C LEU A 22 -5.60 -9.05 -2.08
N GLY A 23 -6.51 -8.58 -1.22
CA GLY A 23 -6.36 -7.36 -0.43
C GLY A 23 -6.46 -6.07 -1.26
N VAL A 24 -7.17 -6.11 -2.39
CA VAL A 24 -7.24 -5.01 -3.36
C VAL A 24 -8.53 -4.21 -3.20
N LYS A 25 -8.42 -2.88 -3.20
CA LYS A 25 -9.55 -1.93 -3.14
C LYS A 25 -9.86 -1.32 -4.52
N PRO A 26 -11.06 -0.74 -4.73
CA PRO A 26 -11.36 0.00 -5.95
C PRO A 26 -10.31 1.08 -6.23
N GLY A 27 -9.79 1.11 -7.45
CA GLY A 27 -8.75 2.06 -7.88
C GLY A 27 -7.31 1.55 -7.70
N GLU A 28 -7.10 0.48 -6.95
CA GLU A 28 -5.78 -0.16 -6.84
C GLU A 28 -5.49 -1.07 -8.03
N ARG A 29 -4.19 -1.33 -8.26
CA ARG A 29 -3.72 -2.11 -9.42
C ARG A 29 -3.43 -3.56 -9.02
N ILE A 30 -3.56 -4.45 -9.99
CA ILE A 30 -3.23 -5.87 -9.88
C ILE A 30 -2.13 -6.17 -10.90
N GLU A 31 -1.14 -6.93 -10.47
CA GLU A 31 -0.03 -7.41 -11.30
C GLU A 31 -0.20 -8.88 -11.65
N PHE A 32 0.33 -9.26 -12.82
CA PHE A 32 0.22 -10.59 -13.38
C PHE A 32 1.60 -11.07 -13.80
N ASP A 33 2.03 -12.22 -13.25
CA ASP A 33 3.21 -12.94 -13.71
C ASP A 33 2.76 -14.14 -14.55
N LYS A 34 3.31 -14.27 -15.76
CA LYS A 34 3.14 -15.47 -16.58
C LYS A 34 4.07 -16.56 -16.08
N LEU A 35 3.51 -17.72 -15.76
CA LEU A 35 4.25 -18.91 -15.36
C LEU A 35 4.18 -19.98 -16.47
N PRO A 36 5.12 -20.94 -16.49
CA PRO A 36 5.04 -22.09 -17.40
C PRO A 36 3.73 -22.87 -17.24
N GLY A 37 3.34 -23.65 -18.25
CA GLY A 37 2.11 -24.46 -18.20
C GLY A 37 0.81 -23.68 -18.43
N GLY A 38 0.89 -22.42 -18.85
CA GLY A 38 -0.30 -21.58 -19.07
C GLY A 38 -0.88 -20.98 -17.80
N GLU A 39 -0.10 -20.95 -16.72
CA GLU A 39 -0.51 -20.40 -15.43
C GLU A 39 -0.25 -18.89 -15.33
N LEU A 40 -1.09 -18.22 -14.54
CA LEU A 40 -0.91 -16.83 -14.16
C LEU A 40 -0.86 -16.74 -12.64
N ARG A 41 0.13 -16.00 -12.12
CA ARG A 41 0.12 -15.56 -10.73
C ARG A 41 -0.44 -14.15 -10.67
N VAL A 42 -1.47 -13.96 -9.84
CA VAL A 42 -2.18 -12.69 -9.68
C VAL A 42 -1.90 -12.12 -8.30
N ARG A 43 -1.47 -10.87 -8.20
CA ARG A 43 -1.13 -10.23 -6.91
C ARG A 43 -1.55 -8.76 -6.90
N ALA A 44 -1.86 -8.23 -5.72
CA ALA A 44 -1.99 -6.78 -5.56
C ALA A 44 -0.67 -6.10 -5.92
N ALA A 45 -0.73 -5.03 -6.74
CA ALA A 45 0.43 -4.20 -7.01
C ALA A 45 0.86 -3.54 -5.70
N ARG A 46 2.10 -3.80 -5.28
CA ARG A 46 2.66 -3.17 -4.08
C ARG A 46 3.51 -1.98 -4.49
N PRO A 47 3.56 -0.92 -3.67
CA PRO A 47 4.53 0.15 -3.88
C PRO A 47 5.92 -0.47 -4.02
N THR A 48 6.57 -0.20 -5.14
CA THR A 48 7.98 -0.55 -5.33
C THR A 48 8.80 0.50 -4.60
N GLY A 49 9.54 0.06 -3.60
CA GLY A 49 10.42 0.91 -2.82
C GLY A 49 11.35 0.05 -1.97
N THR A 50 12.58 0.49 -1.85
CA THR A 50 13.57 -0.08 -0.94
C THR A 50 13.54 0.69 0.38
N ILE A 51 14.18 0.14 1.42
CA ILE A 51 14.37 0.89 2.66
C ILE A 51 15.23 2.15 2.44
N ASP A 52 16.09 2.15 1.43
CA ASP A 52 16.91 3.30 1.06
C ASP A 52 16.06 4.47 0.56
N ASP A 53 14.91 4.20 -0.09
CA ASP A 53 13.94 5.24 -0.49
C ASP A 53 13.20 5.89 0.69
N PHE A 54 13.32 5.30 1.89
CA PHE A 54 12.76 5.80 3.14
C PHE A 54 13.80 6.51 3.99
N ILE A 55 15.02 5.96 4.07
CA ILE A 55 16.12 6.54 4.85
C ILE A 55 16.42 7.96 4.34
N GLY A 56 16.43 8.93 5.26
CA GLY A 56 16.70 10.32 4.90
C GLY A 56 15.56 11.06 4.19
N ARG A 57 14.35 10.48 4.09
CA ARG A 57 13.17 11.14 3.48
C ARG A 57 12.87 12.55 4.04
N HIS A 58 13.25 12.81 5.29
CA HIS A 58 13.08 14.10 5.97
C HIS A 58 14.39 14.86 6.21
N ALA A 59 15.53 14.34 5.74
CA ALA A 59 16.82 15.01 5.87
C ALA A 59 16.77 16.37 5.14
N GLY A 60 17.22 17.43 5.83
CA GLY A 60 17.21 18.79 5.30
C GLY A 60 15.82 19.44 5.14
N LYS A 61 14.73 18.75 5.47
CA LYS A 61 13.36 19.31 5.39
C LYS A 61 12.93 20.06 6.66
N MET A 62 13.68 19.93 7.75
CA MET A 62 13.41 20.65 8.99
C MET A 62 14.42 21.80 9.19
N LYS A 63 13.90 22.98 9.52
CA LYS A 63 14.72 24.16 9.85
C LYS A 63 15.35 24.06 11.24
N LYS A 64 14.61 23.48 12.20
CA LYS A 64 15.06 23.23 13.56
C LYS A 64 14.72 21.77 13.91
N PRO A 65 15.70 20.91 14.22
CA PRO A 65 15.40 19.58 14.75
C PRO A 65 14.79 19.72 16.16
N LEU A 66 13.74 18.94 16.44
CA LEU A 66 13.15 18.84 17.77
C LEU A 66 13.82 17.71 18.55
N THR A 67 14.11 17.97 19.81
CA THR A 67 14.49 16.97 20.80
C THR A 67 13.29 16.12 21.22
N ILE A 68 13.53 14.96 21.81
CA ILE A 68 12.45 14.10 22.33
C ILE A 68 11.70 14.81 23.45
N GLU A 69 12.42 15.58 24.27
CA GLU A 69 11.86 16.41 25.33
C GLU A 69 10.90 17.46 24.78
N GLU A 70 11.32 18.24 23.76
CA GLU A 70 10.44 19.20 23.09
C GLU A 70 9.22 18.52 22.46
N MET A 71 9.38 17.31 21.88
CA MET A 71 8.26 16.55 21.31
C MET A 71 7.25 16.11 22.39
N ASN A 72 7.73 15.67 23.55
CA ASN A 72 6.88 15.25 24.66
C ASN A 72 6.12 16.43 25.26
N GLU A 73 6.77 17.59 25.39
CA GLU A 73 6.13 18.82 25.87
C GLU A 73 5.01 19.26 24.91
N ILE A 74 5.29 19.34 23.61
CA ILE A 74 4.28 19.67 22.58
C ILE A 74 3.09 18.69 22.63
N ALA A 75 3.37 17.39 22.75
CA ALA A 75 2.32 16.38 22.83
C ALA A 75 1.46 16.53 24.11
N ALA A 76 2.07 16.88 25.24
CA ALA A 76 1.37 17.09 26.50
C ALA A 76 0.52 18.38 26.48
N SER A 77 1.07 19.50 26.01
CA SER A 77 0.35 20.78 25.87
C SER A 77 -0.82 20.65 24.90
N GLY A 78 -0.62 19.97 23.75
CA GLY A 78 -1.70 19.69 22.80
C GLY A 78 -2.81 18.81 23.37
N TRP A 79 -2.49 17.84 24.24
CA TRP A 79 -3.49 17.05 24.97
C TRP A 79 -4.27 17.89 26.00
N ALA A 80 -3.59 18.82 26.68
CA ALA A 80 -4.18 19.71 27.67
C ALA A 80 -5.03 20.84 27.05
N GLY A 81 -4.92 21.08 25.74
CA GLY A 81 -5.58 22.19 25.05
C GLY A 81 -4.92 23.54 25.31
N GLU A 82 -3.65 23.53 25.72
CA GLU A 82 -2.82 24.70 25.92
C GLU A 82 -2.00 24.88 24.63
N GLU A 83 -2.43 25.79 23.74
CA GLU A 83 -1.67 26.20 22.54
C GLU A 83 -0.85 27.47 22.79
#